data_AF-A0A8D1HEA7-F1
#
_entry.id   AF-A0A8D1HEA7-F1
#
_cell.length_a   1.000
_cell.length_b   1.000
_cell.length_c   1.000
_cell.angle_alpha   90.00
_cell.angle_beta   90.00
_cell.angle_gamma   90.00
#
_symmetry.space_group_name_H-M   'P 1'
#
loop_
_entity.id
_entity.type
_entity.pdbx_description
1 polymer ?
#
loop_
_entity_poly.entity_id
_entity_poly.type
_entity_poly.pdbx_seq_one_letter_code
_entity_poly.pdbx_strand_id
1 'polypeptide(L)'
;MVRKPVVSTISNGGYLQGNVHRRLPSLGGREPPGQEKVVLKKKITLLRGISIIIGTIIGAGIFISPKGVLQNTGSVGLSLVVWTVCGVLSLFGALSYAELGTSIKKSGGHYTYILEVFGPLPAFVRVWVELLIIRPAATAVISLAFGRYILEPFFIQCEIPELAIKLITAVGITVVMVLNSMSVSWSARIQIFLTFCKLTAILIIIVPGVIQLIKGQTQHFKDAFSGRNESIMGLPLAFYYGMYAYAGW
;
A
#
# COMPACT_ATOMS: atom_id res chain seq x y z
N MET A 1 3.75 -52.76 3.14
CA MET A 1 4.16 -52.41 1.76
C MET A 1 3.23 -51.29 1.26
N VAL A 2 3.65 -50.04 1.40
CA VAL A 2 2.86 -48.86 1.02
C VAL A 2 3.66 -48.13 -0.07
N ARG A 3 3.14 -48.13 -1.30
CA ARG A 3 3.77 -47.46 -2.46
C ARG A 3 3.66 -45.95 -2.30
N LYS A 4 4.81 -45.26 -2.28
CA LYS A 4 4.89 -43.80 -2.42
C LYS A 4 4.47 -43.38 -3.85
N PRO A 5 3.78 -42.25 -4.03
CA PRO A 5 3.53 -41.71 -5.37
C PRO A 5 4.80 -41.07 -5.93
N VAL A 6 5.11 -41.41 -7.18
CA VAL A 6 6.21 -40.86 -7.97
C VAL A 6 5.81 -39.45 -8.42
N VAL A 7 6.56 -38.45 -7.96
CA VAL A 7 6.47 -37.08 -8.47
C VAL A 7 7.36 -37.00 -9.70
N SER A 8 6.76 -36.90 -10.89
CA SER A 8 7.49 -36.64 -12.12
C SER A 8 7.78 -35.14 -12.26
N THR A 9 9.04 -34.79 -12.09
CA THR A 9 9.63 -33.49 -12.45
C THR A 9 9.49 -33.28 -13.97
N ILE A 10 8.72 -32.28 -14.40
CA ILE A 10 8.77 -31.81 -15.80
C ILE A 10 9.90 -30.78 -15.88
N SER A 11 11.03 -31.22 -16.44
CA SER A 11 12.21 -30.44 -16.78
C SER A 11 12.27 -30.28 -18.30
N ASN A 12 12.48 -29.03 -18.76
CA ASN A 12 12.79 -28.59 -20.14
C ASN A 12 11.69 -28.87 -21.20
N GLY A 13 11.30 -27.95 -22.07
CA GLY A 13 12.06 -26.98 -22.83
C GLY A 13 11.82 -27.29 -24.32
N GLY A 14 11.53 -26.30 -25.16
CA GLY A 14 11.54 -26.48 -26.61
C GLY A 14 10.43 -25.75 -27.36
N TYR A 15 10.72 -24.51 -27.76
CA TYR A 15 10.11 -23.90 -28.94
C TYR A 15 10.56 -24.68 -30.18
N LEU A 16 9.63 -25.31 -30.90
CA LEU A 16 9.84 -25.67 -32.29
C LEU A 16 8.58 -25.41 -33.11
N GLN A 17 8.73 -24.40 -33.98
CA GLN A 17 7.99 -24.16 -35.21
C GLN A 17 8.08 -25.41 -36.10
N GLY A 18 6.96 -25.86 -36.66
CA GLY A 18 6.95 -26.98 -37.60
C GLY A 18 5.60 -27.18 -38.29
N ASN A 19 5.41 -26.49 -39.41
CA ASN A 19 4.33 -26.76 -40.37
C ASN A 19 4.62 -28.09 -41.07
N VAL A 20 3.81 -29.13 -40.84
CA VAL A 20 3.78 -30.32 -41.71
C VAL A 20 2.35 -30.81 -41.87
N HIS A 21 1.87 -30.69 -43.10
CA HIS A 21 0.68 -31.35 -43.62
C HIS A 21 0.90 -32.87 -43.61
N ARG A 22 0.27 -33.60 -42.68
CA ARG A 22 0.07 -35.05 -42.81
C ARG A 22 -1.16 -35.47 -42.00
N ARG A 23 -2.28 -35.74 -42.69
CA ARG A 23 -3.45 -36.41 -42.07
C ARG A 23 -3.07 -37.86 -41.82
N LEU A 24 -3.01 -38.25 -40.56
CA LEU A 24 -3.10 -39.65 -40.12
C LEU A 24 -4.45 -39.81 -39.42
N PRO A 25 -5.28 -40.81 -39.77
CA PRO A 25 -6.49 -41.10 -39.04
C PRO A 25 -6.11 -41.91 -37.79
N SER A 26 -6.28 -41.36 -36.60
CA SER A 26 -6.11 -42.11 -35.36
C SER A 26 -7.31 -41.93 -34.45
N LEU A 27 -8.12 -42.99 -34.42
CA LEU A 27 -8.78 -43.61 -33.26
C LEU A 27 -9.30 -42.64 -32.19
N GLY A 28 -10.62 -42.68 -32.00
CA GLY A 28 -11.35 -41.98 -30.94
C GLY A 28 -10.77 -42.24 -29.55
N GLY A 29 -9.85 -41.38 -29.14
CA GLY A 29 -9.48 -41.16 -27.75
C GLY A 29 -10.41 -40.11 -27.18
N ARG A 30 -11.08 -40.43 -26.07
CA ARG A 30 -11.74 -39.42 -25.24
C ARG A 30 -10.69 -38.37 -24.87
N GLU A 31 -10.83 -37.15 -25.39
CA GLU A 31 -10.07 -36.01 -24.89
C GLU A 31 -10.35 -35.89 -23.38
N PRO A 32 -9.32 -35.77 -22.53
CA PRO A 32 -9.55 -35.46 -21.13
C PRO A 32 -10.32 -34.13 -21.05
N PRO A 33 -11.35 -34.02 -20.19
CA PRO A 33 -12.18 -32.83 -20.12
C PRO A 33 -11.30 -31.60 -19.98
N GLY A 34 -11.54 -30.64 -20.89
CA GLY A 34 -10.71 -29.47 -21.10
C GLY A 34 -10.36 -28.81 -19.77
N GLN A 35 -9.06 -28.60 -19.57
CA GLN A 35 -8.54 -27.77 -18.50
C GLN A 35 -9.06 -26.35 -18.77
N GLU A 36 -10.24 -26.03 -18.25
CA GLU A 36 -10.80 -24.68 -18.29
C GLU A 36 -9.75 -23.75 -17.71
N LYS A 37 -9.10 -22.96 -18.58
CA LYS A 37 -8.26 -21.87 -18.12
C LYS A 37 -9.18 -20.97 -17.31
N VAL A 38 -9.00 -20.94 -16.00
CA VAL A 38 -9.72 -20.03 -15.12
C VAL A 38 -9.30 -18.62 -15.50
N VAL A 39 -10.07 -17.98 -16.37
CA VAL A 39 -9.82 -16.60 -16.81
C VAL A 39 -10.56 -15.65 -15.87
N LEU A 40 -9.83 -14.71 -15.30
CA LEU A 40 -10.41 -13.64 -14.49
C LEU A 40 -11.38 -12.81 -15.34
N LYS A 41 -12.66 -12.81 -14.98
CA LYS A 41 -13.66 -11.95 -15.62
C LYS A 41 -13.32 -10.48 -15.32
N LYS A 42 -13.06 -9.69 -16.36
CA LYS A 42 -12.84 -8.23 -16.24
C LYS A 42 -14.15 -7.54 -15.85
N LYS A 43 -14.39 -7.38 -14.55
CA LYS A 43 -15.62 -6.78 -13.98
C LYS A 43 -15.41 -5.39 -13.34
N ILE A 44 -14.23 -4.79 -13.51
CA ILE A 44 -13.89 -3.48 -12.96
C ILE A 44 -14.22 -2.41 -14.00
N THR A 45 -15.18 -1.54 -13.68
CA THR A 45 -15.51 -0.34 -14.45
C THR A 45 -14.61 0.84 -14.04
N LEU A 46 -14.55 1.91 -14.82
CA LEU A 46 -13.72 3.09 -14.52
C LEU A 46 -13.97 3.64 -13.11
N LEU A 47 -15.24 3.87 -12.75
CA LEU A 47 -15.61 4.38 -11.43
C LEU A 47 -15.20 3.43 -10.30
N ARG A 48 -15.33 2.11 -10.51
CA ARG A 48 -14.86 1.11 -9.53
C ARG A 48 -13.35 1.15 -9.40
N GLY A 49 -12.62 1.29 -10.50
CA GLY A 49 -11.17 1.45 -10.50
C GLY A 49 -10.70 2.69 -9.74
N ILE A 50 -11.28 3.86 -10.03
CA ILE A 50 -10.98 5.12 -9.32
C ILE A 50 -11.27 4.98 -7.82
N SER A 51 -12.43 4.40 -7.47
CA SER A 51 -12.80 4.19 -6.06
C SER A 51 -11.83 3.27 -5.33
N ILE A 52 -11.32 2.23 -5.99
CA ILE A 52 -10.29 1.34 -5.43
C ILE A 52 -9.01 2.12 -5.19
N ILE A 53 -8.52 2.90 -6.15
CA ILE A 53 -7.27 3.67 -6.01
C ILE A 53 -7.37 4.72 -4.88
N ILE A 54 -8.47 5.47 -4.82
CA ILE A 54 -8.71 6.41 -3.72
C ILE A 54 -8.73 5.67 -2.37
N GLY A 55 -9.40 4.53 -2.33
CA GLY A 55 -9.49 3.69 -1.13
C GLY A 55 -8.16 3.08 -0.68
N THR A 56 -7.23 2.82 -1.60
CA THR A 56 -5.91 2.25 -1.30
C THR A 56 -4.91 3.32 -0.88
N ILE A 57 -4.87 4.48 -1.54
CA ILE A 57 -3.92 5.56 -1.23
C ILE A 57 -4.30 6.29 0.05
N ILE A 58 -5.59 6.58 0.27
CA ILE A 58 -6.02 7.27 1.49
C ILE A 58 -5.92 6.31 2.66
N GLY A 59 -4.86 6.44 3.46
CA GLY A 59 -4.58 5.58 4.60
C GLY A 59 -4.40 6.33 5.92
N ALA A 60 -3.80 5.66 6.90
CA ALA A 60 -3.48 6.24 8.20
C ALA A 60 -2.39 7.33 8.13
N GLY A 61 -1.64 7.39 7.02
CA GLY A 61 -0.52 8.32 6.84
C GLY A 61 -0.92 9.79 6.97
N ILE A 62 -2.12 10.20 6.55
CA ILE A 62 -2.58 11.58 6.72
C ILE A 62 -2.76 12.00 8.19
N PHE A 63 -2.96 11.04 9.09
CA PHE A 63 -3.07 11.32 10.53
C PHE A 63 -1.69 11.38 11.20
N ILE A 64 -0.70 10.64 10.68
CA ILE A 64 0.63 10.50 11.27
C ILE A 64 1.61 11.55 10.73
N SER A 65 1.66 11.70 9.41
CA SER A 65 2.68 12.48 8.69
C SER A 65 2.69 13.98 8.92
N PRO A 66 1.56 14.70 9.16
CA PRO A 66 1.58 16.16 9.27
C PRO A 66 2.55 16.69 10.33
N LYS A 67 2.63 16.02 11.49
CA LYS A 67 3.58 16.38 12.56
C LYS A 67 5.03 16.26 12.09
N GLY A 68 5.36 15.14 11.43
CA GLY A 68 6.71 14.89 10.91
C GLY A 68 7.10 15.87 9.81
N VAL A 69 6.20 16.17 8.87
CA VAL A 69 6.44 17.15 7.81
C VAL A 69 6.69 18.53 8.43
N LEU A 70 5.80 19.02 9.29
CA LEU A 70 5.91 20.37 9.86
C LEU A 70 7.15 20.53 10.75
N GLN A 71 7.50 19.53 11.56
CA GLN A 71 8.70 19.57 12.39
C GLN A 71 9.99 19.66 11.57
N ASN A 72 10.02 19.01 10.40
CA ASN A 72 11.21 18.98 9.54
C ASN A 72 11.26 20.15 8.54
N THR A 73 10.13 20.76 8.17
CA THR A 73 10.10 21.98 7.36
C THR A 73 10.23 23.25 8.19
N GLY A 74 9.84 23.23 9.47
CA GLY A 74 9.91 24.37 10.39
C GLY A 74 8.95 25.52 10.09
N SER A 75 8.18 25.42 9.00
CA SER A 75 7.38 26.48 8.38
C SER A 75 6.11 25.89 7.77
N VAL A 76 4.98 26.59 7.92
CA VAL A 76 3.65 26.14 7.46
C VAL A 76 3.60 26.17 5.93
N GLY A 77 4.07 27.24 5.30
CA GLY A 77 4.10 27.42 3.85
C GLY A 77 4.95 26.34 3.18
N LEU A 78 6.16 26.10 3.70
CA LEU A 78 7.04 25.05 3.19
C LEU A 78 6.46 23.65 3.38
N SER A 79 5.74 23.40 4.48
CA SER A 79 5.06 22.11 4.69
C SER A 79 4.01 21.82 3.61
N LEU A 80 3.24 22.82 3.19
CA LEU A 80 2.23 22.70 2.13
C LEU A 80 2.87 22.48 0.76
N VAL A 81 4.00 23.14 0.50
CA VAL A 81 4.81 22.89 -0.71
C VAL A 81 5.28 21.43 -0.74
N VAL A 82 5.84 20.91 0.37
CA VAL A 82 6.28 19.51 0.44
C VAL A 82 5.13 18.55 0.19
N TRP A 83 3.94 18.78 0.77
CA TRP A 83 2.75 17.96 0.50
C TRP A 83 2.39 17.95 -0.99
N THR A 84 2.42 19.12 -1.63
CA THR A 84 2.10 19.27 -3.06
C THR A 84 3.11 18.53 -3.94
N VAL A 85 4.41 18.70 -3.67
CA VAL A 85 5.48 18.03 -4.42
C VAL A 85 5.41 16.51 -4.22
N CYS A 86 5.16 16.01 -3.01
CA CYS A 86 4.97 14.57 -2.77
C CYS A 86 3.81 13.99 -3.58
N GLY A 87 2.70 14.74 -3.72
CA GLY A 87 1.58 14.34 -4.57
C GLY A 87 1.96 14.25 -6.06
N VAL A 88 2.69 15.24 -6.57
CA VAL A 88 3.19 15.25 -7.96
C VAL A 88 4.17 14.10 -8.23
N LEU A 89 5.12 13.88 -7.31
CA LEU A 89 6.07 12.77 -7.42
C LEU A 89 5.36 11.41 -7.41
N SER A 90 4.35 11.25 -6.56
CA SER A 90 3.53 10.03 -6.50
C SER A 90 2.73 9.80 -7.79
N LEU A 91 2.22 10.88 -8.41
CA LEU A 91 1.55 10.81 -9.71
C LEU A 91 2.49 10.29 -10.81
N PHE A 92 3.69 10.86 -10.92
CA PHE A 92 4.67 10.40 -11.91
C PHE A 92 5.09 8.95 -11.65
N GLY A 93 5.30 8.58 -10.38
CA GLY A 93 5.55 7.19 -10.00
C GLY A 93 4.42 6.26 -10.47
N ALA A 94 3.17 6.59 -10.17
CA ALA A 94 2.00 5.80 -10.57
C ALA A 94 1.91 5.62 -12.09
N LEU A 95 2.19 6.67 -12.86
CA LEU A 95 2.18 6.62 -14.33
C LEU A 95 3.27 5.68 -14.88
N SER A 96 4.49 5.74 -14.32
CA SER A 96 5.55 4.80 -14.69
C SER A 96 5.17 3.35 -14.37
N TYR A 97 4.50 3.12 -13.24
CA TYR A 97 4.00 1.79 -12.89
C TYR A 97 2.83 1.34 -13.77
N ALA A 98 1.98 2.25 -14.23
CA ALA A 98 0.92 1.95 -15.19
C ALA A 98 1.49 1.50 -16.55
N GLU A 99 2.57 2.14 -17.02
CA GLU A 99 3.29 1.72 -18.22
C GLU A 99 3.90 0.32 -18.04
N LEU A 100 4.61 0.08 -16.93
CA LEU A 100 5.18 -1.25 -16.64
C LEU A 100 4.10 -2.33 -16.53
N GLY A 101 2.97 -2.03 -15.87
CA GLY A 101 1.86 -2.96 -15.70
C GLY A 101 1.09 -3.27 -16.99
N THR A 102 1.13 -2.38 -17.99
CA THR A 102 0.53 -2.63 -19.31
C THR A 102 1.49 -3.36 -20.25
N SER A 103 2.79 -3.13 -20.11
CA SER A 103 3.86 -3.79 -20.86
C SER A 103 4.13 -5.23 -20.39
N ILE A 104 4.29 -5.44 -19.08
CA ILE A 104 4.62 -6.75 -18.48
C ILE A 104 3.36 -7.36 -17.86
N LYS A 105 2.63 -8.15 -18.66
CA LYS A 105 1.35 -8.78 -18.28
C LYS A 105 1.53 -10.10 -17.52
N LYS A 106 2.46 -10.11 -16.56
CA LYS A 106 2.74 -11.25 -15.68
C LYS A 106 2.34 -10.88 -14.24
N SER A 107 1.84 -11.84 -13.47
CA SER A 107 1.54 -11.62 -12.05
C SER A 107 2.83 -11.43 -11.24
N GLY A 108 2.78 -10.66 -10.15
CA GLY A 108 3.88 -10.48 -9.18
C GLY A 108 4.41 -9.04 -9.02
N GLY A 109 3.90 -8.06 -9.77
CA GLY A 109 4.19 -6.64 -9.55
C GLY A 109 5.69 -6.32 -9.58
N HIS A 110 6.19 -5.61 -8.55
CA HIS A 110 7.60 -5.20 -8.45
C HIS A 110 8.60 -6.34 -8.65
N TYR A 111 8.32 -7.53 -8.10
CA TYR A 111 9.21 -8.68 -8.24
C TYR A 111 9.38 -9.06 -9.71
N THR A 112 8.25 -9.16 -10.43
CA THR A 112 8.24 -9.60 -11.82
C THR A 112 8.84 -8.55 -12.75
N TYR A 113 8.68 -7.26 -12.45
CA TYR A 113 9.34 -6.19 -13.22
C TYR A 113 10.86 -6.26 -13.09
N ILE A 114 11.38 -6.47 -11.88
CA ILE A 114 12.82 -6.60 -11.65
C ILE A 114 13.35 -7.91 -12.23
N LEU A 115 12.58 -8.99 -12.14
CA LEU A 115 12.96 -10.29 -12.72
C LEU A 115 13.13 -10.20 -14.24
N GLU A 116 12.22 -9.51 -14.93
CA GLU A 116 12.27 -9.39 -16.39
C GLU A 116 13.45 -8.52 -16.86
N VAL A 117 13.80 -7.47 -16.11
CA VAL A 117 14.81 -6.49 -16.52
C VAL A 117 16.22 -6.85 -16.01
N PHE A 118 16.34 -7.29 -14.76
CA PHE A 118 17.62 -7.46 -14.06
C PHE A 118 17.92 -8.92 -13.69
N GLY A 119 17.01 -9.85 -13.96
CA GLY A 119 17.20 -11.28 -13.70
C GLY A 119 16.93 -11.70 -12.25
N PRO A 120 17.26 -12.95 -11.89
CA PRO A 120 16.75 -13.60 -10.68
C PRO A 120 17.37 -13.07 -9.38
N LEU A 121 18.66 -12.70 -9.36
CA LEU A 121 19.33 -12.28 -8.13
C LEU A 121 18.77 -10.95 -7.59
N PRO A 122 18.66 -9.86 -8.38
CA PRO A 122 18.05 -8.62 -7.89
C PRO A 122 16.57 -8.78 -7.53
N ALA A 123 15.84 -9.63 -8.25
CA ALA A 123 14.45 -9.95 -7.95
C ALA A 123 14.30 -10.67 -6.60
N PHE A 124 15.19 -11.61 -6.29
CA PHE A 124 15.26 -12.27 -4.99
C PHE A 124 15.54 -11.26 -3.86
N VAL A 125 16.53 -10.38 -4.03
CA VAL A 125 16.84 -9.34 -3.05
C VAL A 125 15.64 -8.43 -2.80
N ARG A 126 14.90 -8.03 -3.86
CA ARG A 126 13.69 -7.22 -3.72
C ARG A 126 12.65 -7.88 -2.81
N VAL A 127 12.39 -9.17 -2.99
CA VAL A 127 11.41 -9.91 -2.17
C VAL A 127 11.94 -10.13 -0.76
N TRP A 128 13.23 -10.38 -0.61
CA TRP A 128 13.87 -10.54 0.70
C TRP A 128 13.73 -9.27 1.55
N VAL A 129 14.03 -8.09 0.97
CA VAL A 129 13.84 -6.79 1.62
C VAL A 129 12.36 -6.49 1.89
N GLU A 130 11.47 -6.85 0.96
CA GLU A 130 10.02 -6.67 1.16
C GLU A 130 9.52 -7.42 2.40
N LEU A 131 9.90 -8.69 2.53
CA LEU A 131 9.37 -9.60 3.55
C LEU A 131 9.98 -9.32 4.93
N LEU A 132 11.27 -9.03 5.01
CA LEU A 132 11.97 -8.87 6.29
C LEU A 132 11.96 -7.44 6.80
N ILE A 133 11.91 -6.44 5.92
CA ILE A 133 12.10 -5.04 6.31
C ILE A 133 10.84 -4.22 6.04
N ILE A 134 10.41 -4.14 4.78
CA ILE A 134 9.37 -3.18 4.39
C ILE A 134 8.00 -3.53 5.01
N ARG A 135 7.51 -4.76 4.84
CA ARG A 135 6.19 -5.18 5.33
C ARG A 135 6.09 -5.15 6.86
N PRO A 136 7.07 -5.70 7.62
CA PRO A 136 7.02 -5.63 9.08
C PRO A 136 7.11 -4.20 9.60
N ALA A 137 8.01 -3.38 9.07
CA ALA A 137 8.17 -1.99 9.51
C ALA A 137 6.90 -1.15 9.25
N ALA A 138 6.31 -1.26 8.05
CA ALA A 138 5.06 -0.56 7.73
C ALA A 138 3.92 -0.97 8.69
N THR A 139 3.81 -2.27 8.98
CA THR A 139 2.80 -2.79 9.90
C THR A 139 3.03 -2.30 11.33
N ALA A 140 4.29 -2.25 11.78
CA ALA A 140 4.67 -1.76 13.10
C ALA A 140 4.33 -0.27 13.29
N VAL A 141 4.65 0.58 12.31
CA VAL A 141 4.35 2.03 12.39
C VAL A 141 2.85 2.28 12.52
N ILE A 142 2.02 1.61 11.70
CA ILE A 142 0.56 1.75 11.76
C ILE A 142 0.02 1.21 13.10
N SER A 143 0.54 0.09 13.58
CA SER A 143 0.08 -0.52 14.84
C SER A 143 0.49 0.31 16.08
N LEU A 144 1.65 0.96 16.04
CA LEU A 144 2.08 1.91 17.07
C LEU A 144 1.20 3.17 17.09
N ALA A 145 0.87 3.70 15.91
CA ALA A 145 -0.06 4.82 15.80
C ALA A 145 -1.45 4.45 16.35
N PHE A 146 -1.95 3.25 16.04
CA PHE A 146 -3.19 2.73 16.60
C PHE A 146 -3.17 2.69 18.13
N GLY A 147 -2.11 2.11 18.73
CA GLY A 147 -1.99 2.03 20.19
C GLY A 147 -1.92 3.40 20.86
N ARG A 148 -1.19 4.34 20.24
CA ARG A 148 -1.10 5.72 20.73
C ARG A 148 -2.44 6.44 20.65
N TYR A 149 -3.13 6.38 19.51
CA TYR A 149 -4.41 7.08 19.33
C TYR A 149 -5.54 6.53 20.21
N ILE A 150 -5.52 5.25 20.57
CA ILE A 150 -6.46 4.69 21.55
C ILE A 150 -6.22 5.28 22.93
N LEU A 151 -4.96 5.50 23.32
CA LEU A 151 -4.60 5.97 24.65
C LEU A 151 -4.69 7.48 24.80
N GLU A 152 -4.54 8.26 23.71
CA GLU A 152 -4.55 9.73 23.73
C GLU A 152 -5.73 10.35 24.51
N PRO A 153 -6.99 9.87 24.36
CA PRO A 153 -8.13 10.40 25.12
C PRO A 153 -8.11 10.10 26.62
N PHE A 154 -7.41 9.05 27.05
CA PHE A 154 -7.32 8.65 28.46
C PHE A 154 -6.20 9.38 29.21
N PHE A 155 -5.25 9.97 28.47
CA PHE A 155 -4.05 10.63 29.00
C PHE A 155 -3.96 12.08 28.49
N ILE A 156 -5.07 12.82 28.49
CA ILE A 156 -5.11 14.19 27.93
C ILE A 156 -4.13 15.15 28.63
N GLN A 157 -3.91 14.98 29.94
CA GLN A 157 -3.08 15.87 30.77
C GLN A 157 -1.74 15.25 31.15
N CYS A 158 -1.44 14.03 30.70
CA CYS A 158 -0.27 13.28 31.13
C CYS A 158 0.45 12.67 29.92
N GLU A 159 1.75 12.43 30.05
CA GLU A 159 2.47 11.69 29.03
C GLU A 159 2.06 10.21 29.08
N ILE A 160 1.75 9.63 27.91
CA ILE A 160 1.37 8.23 27.80
C ILE A 160 2.61 7.36 28.03
N PRO A 161 2.62 6.44 29.01
CA PRO A 161 3.75 5.54 29.23
C PRO A 161 4.05 4.69 27.98
N GLU A 162 5.31 4.63 27.55
CA GLU A 162 5.70 3.88 26.35
C GLU A 162 5.30 2.40 26.42
N LEU A 163 5.39 1.81 27.61
CA LEU A 163 5.01 0.42 27.83
C LEU A 163 3.51 0.20 27.54
N ALA A 164 2.66 1.15 27.93
CA ALA A 164 1.21 1.07 27.66
C ALA A 164 0.93 1.10 26.16
N ILE A 165 1.58 2.00 25.41
CA ILE A 165 1.48 2.05 23.94
C ILE A 165 1.88 0.70 23.34
N LYS A 166 3.06 0.17 23.72
CA LYS A 166 3.57 -1.11 23.22
C LYS A 166 2.62 -2.28 23.52
N LEU A 167 2.03 -2.33 24.72
CA LEU A 167 1.09 -3.39 25.11
C LEU A 167 -0.22 -3.30 24.32
N ILE A 168 -0.84 -2.12 24.21
CA ILE A 168 -2.06 -1.94 23.42
C ILE A 168 -1.80 -2.23 21.94
N THR A 169 -0.67 -1.78 21.40
CA THR A 169 -0.23 -2.09 20.05
C THR A 169 -0.09 -3.61 19.84
N ALA A 170 0.56 -4.33 20.76
CA ALA A 170 0.74 -5.78 20.69
C ALA A 170 -0.59 -6.54 20.73
N VAL A 171 -1.53 -6.11 21.58
CA VAL A 171 -2.88 -6.68 21.62
C VAL A 171 -3.61 -6.39 20.30
N GLY A 172 -3.58 -5.14 19.82
CA GLY A 172 -4.26 -4.73 18.58
C GLY A 172 -3.79 -5.51 17.36
N ILE A 173 -2.48 -5.60 17.14
CA ILE A 173 -1.92 -6.35 16.00
C ILE A 173 -2.23 -7.85 16.10
N THR A 174 -2.20 -8.42 17.31
CA THR A 174 -2.53 -9.84 17.53
C THR A 174 -4.00 -10.12 17.22
N VAL A 175 -4.92 -9.25 17.64
CA VAL A 175 -6.35 -9.36 17.32
C VAL A 175 -6.57 -9.30 15.81
N VAL A 176 -5.95 -8.34 15.14
CA VAL A 176 -6.04 -8.22 13.67
C VAL A 176 -5.48 -9.47 12.99
N MET A 177 -4.35 -10.00 13.46
CA MET A 177 -3.75 -11.22 12.93
C MET A 177 -4.68 -12.43 13.07
N VAL A 178 -5.29 -12.61 14.24
CA VAL A 178 -6.23 -13.71 14.51
C VAL A 178 -7.50 -13.57 13.65
N LEU A 179 -8.05 -12.36 13.51
CA LEU A 179 -9.21 -12.14 12.65
C LEU A 179 -8.92 -12.47 11.17
N ASN A 180 -7.74 -12.09 10.69
CA ASN A 180 -7.30 -12.39 9.33
C ASN A 180 -7.05 -13.89 9.11
N SER A 181 -6.57 -14.62 10.12
CA SER A 181 -6.34 -16.06 10.00
C SER A 181 -7.61 -16.91 10.16
N MET A 182 -8.61 -16.42 10.90
CA MET A 182 -9.88 -17.14 11.11
C MET A 182 -10.83 -17.05 9.92
N SER A 183 -11.01 -15.86 9.34
CA SER A 183 -11.96 -15.69 8.23
C SER A 183 -11.66 -14.48 7.35
N VAL A 184 -11.41 -14.76 6.07
CA VAL A 184 -11.23 -13.74 5.03
C VAL A 184 -12.51 -12.95 4.79
N SER A 185 -13.69 -13.58 4.90
CA SER A 185 -14.97 -12.91 4.71
C SER A 185 -15.27 -11.88 5.80
N TRP A 186 -14.97 -12.21 7.07
CA TRP A 186 -15.10 -11.25 8.18
C TRP A 186 -14.10 -10.10 8.04
N SER A 187 -12.86 -10.41 7.68
CA SER A 187 -11.83 -9.39 7.44
C SER A 187 -12.22 -8.40 6.35
N ALA A 188 -12.80 -8.90 5.24
CA ALA A 188 -13.31 -8.05 4.17
C ALA A 188 -14.45 -7.12 4.63
N ARG A 189 -15.39 -7.62 5.44
CA ARG A 189 -16.49 -6.79 5.99
C ARG A 189 -15.96 -5.69 6.92
N ILE A 190 -15.02 -6.04 7.81
CA ILE A 190 -14.37 -5.07 8.71
C ILE A 190 -13.61 -4.03 7.91
N GLN A 191 -12.87 -4.42 6.87
CA GLN A 191 -12.14 -3.48 6.02
C GLN A 191 -13.07 -2.48 5.32
N ILE A 192 -14.23 -2.92 4.83
CA ILE A 192 -15.23 -2.02 4.24
C ILE A 192 -15.71 -1.02 5.30
N PHE A 193 -16.06 -1.48 6.49
CA PHE A 193 -16.49 -0.61 7.58
C PHE A 193 -15.42 0.43 7.97
N LEU A 194 -14.16 0.00 8.16
CA LEU A 194 -13.03 0.89 8.46
C LEU A 194 -12.78 1.90 7.33
N THR A 195 -13.03 1.51 6.08
CA THR A 195 -12.93 2.42 4.93
C THR A 195 -13.98 3.54 5.00
N PHE A 196 -15.21 3.23 5.40
CA PHE A 196 -16.20 4.28 5.66
C PHE A 196 -15.78 5.17 6.83
N CYS A 197 -15.36 4.58 7.96
CA CYS A 197 -14.92 5.34 9.14
C CYS A 197 -13.79 6.32 8.81
N LYS A 198 -12.75 5.91 8.07
CA LYS A 198 -11.63 6.81 7.72
C LYS A 198 -12.07 7.95 6.81
N LEU A 199 -12.98 7.71 5.86
CA LEU A 199 -13.50 8.76 4.99
C LEU A 199 -14.35 9.77 5.77
N THR A 200 -15.19 9.27 6.69
CA THR A 200 -15.96 10.14 7.60
C THR A 200 -15.05 10.98 8.50
N ALA A 201 -13.98 10.40 9.07
CA ALA A 201 -13.02 11.13 9.89
C ALA A 201 -12.34 12.27 9.10
N ILE A 202 -11.97 12.02 7.84
CA ILE A 202 -11.41 13.05 6.96
C ILE A 202 -12.42 14.17 6.72
N LEU A 203 -13.70 13.85 6.46
CA LEU A 203 -14.74 14.87 6.28
C LEU A 203 -14.95 15.72 7.53
N ILE A 204 -14.88 15.10 8.72
CA ILE A 204 -14.97 15.82 10.01
C ILE A 204 -13.80 16.79 10.21
N ILE A 205 -12.64 16.56 9.59
CA ILE A 205 -11.51 17.51 9.65
C ILE A 205 -11.68 18.61 8.58
N ILE A 206 -12.03 18.24 7.34
CA ILE A 206 -12.10 19.17 6.21
C ILE A 206 -13.22 20.20 6.42
N VAL A 207 -14.43 19.77 6.77
CA VAL A 207 -15.62 20.66 6.80
C VAL A 207 -15.45 21.80 7.82
N PRO A 208 -15.13 21.54 9.10
CA PRO A 208 -14.86 22.61 10.07
C PRO A 208 -13.65 23.47 9.69
N GLY A 209 -12.60 22.88 9.09
CA GLY A 209 -11.44 23.62 8.60
C GLY A 209 -11.81 24.67 7.55
N VAL A 210 -12.64 24.29 6.57
CA VAL A 210 -13.16 25.20 5.54
C VAL A 210 -14.04 26.28 6.16
N ILE A 211 -14.93 25.92 7.10
CA ILE A 211 -15.78 26.90 7.79
C ILE A 211 -14.93 27.95 8.54
N GLN A 212 -13.86 27.55 9.22
CA GLN A 212 -12.95 28.48 9.90
C GLN A 212 -12.22 29.40 8.91
N LEU A 213 -11.83 28.87 7.75
CA LEU A 213 -11.20 29.67 6.69
C LEU A 213 -12.15 30.74 6.15
N ILE A 214 -13.41 30.38 5.90
CA ILE A 214 -14.46 31.32 5.44
C ILE A 214 -14.74 32.39 6.51
N LYS A 215 -14.65 32.05 7.80
CA LYS A 215 -14.77 33.01 8.92
C LYS A 215 -13.57 33.95 9.06
N GLY A 216 -12.54 33.83 8.22
CA GLY A 216 -11.37 34.70 8.23
C GLY A 216 -10.31 34.36 9.28
N GLN A 217 -10.34 33.15 9.86
CA GLN A 217 -9.34 32.68 10.84
C GLN A 217 -8.02 32.26 10.16
N THR A 218 -7.38 33.18 9.44
CA THR A 218 -6.19 32.93 8.60
C THR A 218 -4.88 33.30 9.27
N GLN A 219 -4.89 33.54 10.58
CA GLN A 219 -3.71 33.98 11.35
C GLN A 219 -2.47 33.08 11.20
N HIS A 220 -2.68 31.76 11.05
CA HIS A 220 -1.59 30.80 10.86
C HIS A 220 -0.93 30.86 9.46
N PHE A 221 -1.47 31.65 8.53
CA PHE A 221 -0.94 31.83 7.17
C PHE A 221 -0.27 33.19 6.94
N LYS A 222 -0.38 34.15 7.86
CA LYS A 222 0.12 35.53 7.65
C LYS A 222 1.62 35.58 7.40
N ASP A 223 2.39 34.82 8.16
CA ASP A 223 3.83 34.66 7.96
C ASP A 223 4.15 33.18 7.68
N ALA A 224 3.45 32.59 6.72
CA ALA A 224 3.48 31.15 6.45
C ALA A 224 4.90 30.62 6.24
N PHE A 225 5.83 31.43 5.71
CA PHE A 225 7.22 31.06 5.46
C PHE A 225 8.21 31.42 6.58
N SER A 226 7.76 32.10 7.64
CA SER A 226 8.62 32.60 8.74
C SER A 226 8.97 31.53 9.79
N GLY A 227 9.48 30.39 9.34
CA GLY A 227 9.85 29.26 10.20
C GLY A 227 11.22 29.39 10.85
N ARG A 228 11.44 28.63 11.93
CA ARG A 228 12.77 28.43 12.55
C ARG A 228 13.69 27.80 11.51
N ASN A 229 14.81 28.47 11.16
CA ASN A 229 15.88 28.03 10.24
C ASN A 229 15.41 27.00 9.21
N GLU A 230 15.03 27.43 8.00
CA GLU A 230 14.75 26.56 6.84
C GLU A 230 15.99 25.75 6.44
N SER A 231 16.40 24.81 7.31
CA SER A 231 17.57 24.00 7.10
C SER A 231 17.20 22.99 6.04
N ILE A 232 17.81 23.12 4.87
CA ILE A 232 17.72 22.16 3.76
C ILE A 232 17.95 20.72 4.24
N MET A 233 18.70 20.55 5.34
CA MET A 233 18.97 19.27 6.00
C MET A 233 17.72 18.54 6.52
N GLY A 234 16.63 19.24 6.84
CA GLY A 234 15.37 18.64 7.29
C GLY A 234 14.46 18.17 6.14
N LEU A 235 14.64 18.72 4.93
CA LEU A 235 13.78 18.43 3.79
C LEU A 235 13.72 16.94 3.41
N PRO A 236 14.81 16.16 3.38
CA PRO A 236 14.74 14.73 3.06
C PRO A 236 13.80 13.95 4.00
N LEU A 237 13.82 14.27 5.31
CA LEU A 237 12.91 13.67 6.28
C LEU A 237 11.47 14.15 6.09
N ALA A 238 11.25 15.43 5.78
CA ALA A 238 9.93 15.95 5.44
C ALA A 238 9.33 15.22 4.23
N PHE A 239 10.12 15.00 3.17
CA PHE A 239 9.73 14.21 2.00
C PHE A 239 9.46 12.75 2.37
N TYR A 240 10.25 12.14 3.25
CA TYR A 240 10.00 10.78 3.72
C TYR A 240 8.62 10.66 4.38
N TYR A 241 8.28 11.57 5.30
CA TYR A 241 6.96 11.60 5.94
C TYR A 241 5.83 11.92 4.94
N GLY A 242 6.06 12.84 4.00
CA GLY A 242 5.09 13.18 2.96
C GLY A 242 4.80 12.02 2.03
N MET A 243 5.84 11.38 1.49
CA MET A 243 5.72 10.20 0.61
C MET A 243 5.08 9.01 1.32
N TYR A 244 5.33 8.82 2.62
CA TYR A 244 4.65 7.79 3.40
C TYR A 244 3.12 7.96 3.39
N ALA A 245 2.61 9.20 3.43
CA ALA A 245 1.18 9.45 3.39
C ALA A 245 0.53 9.16 2.03
N TYR A 246 1.32 9.20 0.94
CA TYR A 246 0.87 8.87 -0.40
C TYR A 246 1.14 7.41 -0.80
N ALA A 247 1.70 6.58 0.08
CA ALA A 247 2.02 5.19 -0.24
C ALA A 247 0.77 4.41 -0.73
N GLY A 248 0.94 3.56 -1.74
CA GLY A 248 -0.14 2.72 -2.29
C GLY A 248 -0.55 3.03 -3.73
N TRP A 249 0.22 3.88 -4.43
CA TRP A 249 0.16 4.07 -5.88
C TRP A 249 0.91 2.98 -6.66
#